data_AF-R7KPA9-F1
#
_entry.id   AF-R7KPA9-F1
#
_cell.length_a   1.000
_cell.length_b   1.000
_cell.length_c   1.000
_cell.angle_alpha   90.00
_cell.angle_beta   90.00
_cell.angle_gamma   90.00
#
_symmetry.space_group_name_H-M   'P 1'
#
loop_
_entity.id
_entity.type
_entity.pdbx_description
1 polymer ?
#
loop_
_entity_poly.entity_id
_entity_poly.type
_entity_poly.pdbx_seq_one_letter_code
_entity_poly.pdbx_strand_id
1 'polypeptide(L)'
;MQMKYLPRTIENVLSKQSAFYKGVMLSGMRQVGKHTLLKQIGEQRRYLTLNNSRLLRMAKEAPEEFLILNPPPVTIDEVQWAPELSPALKAAFDETEDRGLVWLSGSQRLSLWSQVADKLPGRVASFDLMPFSIYERQGLGLSQKTYIPSINRPRLLKPKTVSETWDIIFQGAWPEFYGQTTIPEKSFMTNSLSFI
;
A
#
# COMPACT_ATOMS: atom_id res chain seq x y z
N MET A 1 -9.92 3.58 21.61
CA MET A 1 -10.06 4.79 20.76
C MET A 1 -9.87 4.37 19.32
N GLN A 2 -10.84 4.62 18.43
CA GLN A 2 -10.67 4.37 17.00
C GLN A 2 -9.62 5.39 16.49
N MET A 3 -8.46 4.92 16.04
CA MET A 3 -7.42 5.82 15.57
C MET A 3 -7.90 6.54 14.31
N LYS A 4 -7.88 7.87 14.35
CA LYS A 4 -8.17 8.72 13.20
C LYS A 4 -7.21 8.38 12.07
N TYR A 5 -7.73 8.20 10.87
CA TYR A 5 -6.91 8.01 9.66
C TYR A 5 -5.95 9.20 9.48
N LEU A 6 -4.67 8.89 9.25
CA LEU A 6 -3.65 9.88 8.90
C LEU A 6 -3.38 9.82 7.40
N PRO A 7 -3.57 10.92 6.66
CA PRO A 7 -3.34 10.94 5.23
C PRO A 7 -1.92 10.53 4.87
N ARG A 8 -1.78 9.61 3.92
CA ARG A 8 -0.51 9.10 3.42
C ARG A 8 0.01 10.00 2.31
N THR A 9 1.33 10.23 2.30
CA THR A 9 1.98 11.01 1.23
C THR A 9 1.74 10.38 -0.14
N ILE A 10 1.63 9.06 -0.20
CA ILE A 10 1.50 8.31 -1.44
C ILE A 10 0.10 8.40 -2.08
N GLU A 11 -0.94 8.85 -1.35
CA GLU A 11 -2.32 8.89 -1.85
C GLU A 11 -2.43 9.61 -3.18
N ASN A 12 -1.91 10.84 -3.23
CA ASN A 12 -1.93 11.68 -4.43
C ASN A 12 -1.17 11.03 -5.60
N VAL A 13 -0.12 10.26 -5.29
CA VAL A 13 0.64 9.53 -6.31
C VAL A 13 -0.18 8.36 -6.82
N LEU A 14 -0.74 7.51 -5.95
CA LEU A 14 -1.56 6.36 -6.33
C LEU A 14 -2.77 6.78 -7.16
N SER A 15 -3.52 7.80 -6.74
CA SER A 15 -4.70 8.27 -7.48
C SER A 15 -4.33 8.80 -8.87
N LYS A 16 -3.26 9.60 -8.97
CA LYS A 16 -2.78 10.09 -10.27
C LYS A 16 -2.34 8.94 -11.16
N GLN A 17 -1.52 8.04 -10.64
CA GLN A 17 -0.94 6.93 -11.41
C GLN A 17 -2.01 5.93 -11.83
N SER A 18 -3.04 5.73 -11.01
CA SER A 18 -4.22 4.96 -11.38
C SER A 18 -5.00 5.58 -12.55
N ALA A 19 -4.92 6.89 -12.80
CA ALA A 19 -5.56 7.49 -13.97
C ALA A 19 -4.74 7.30 -15.26
N PHE A 20 -3.43 7.02 -15.15
CA PHE A 20 -2.53 6.85 -16.29
C PHE A 20 -2.32 5.39 -16.69
N TYR A 21 -2.24 4.48 -15.72
CA TYR A 21 -1.93 3.06 -15.91
C TYR A 21 -3.19 2.19 -15.92
N LYS A 22 -3.10 0.98 -16.48
CA LYS A 22 -4.19 -0.02 -16.42
C LYS A 22 -4.49 -0.42 -14.98
N GLY A 23 -3.44 -0.52 -14.18
CA GLY A 23 -3.56 -0.72 -12.75
C GLY A 23 -2.42 -0.10 -11.97
N VAL A 24 -2.55 -0.12 -10.65
CA VAL A 24 -1.44 0.18 -9.74
C VAL A 24 -1.26 -0.97 -8.79
N MET A 25 -0.04 -1.12 -8.30
CA MET A 25 0.35 -2.20 -7.44
C MET A 25 1.08 -1.64 -6.22
N LEU A 26 0.57 -1.93 -5.02
CA LEU A 26 1.08 -1.40 -3.76
C LEU A 26 1.65 -2.52 -2.88
N SER A 27 2.96 -2.55 -2.77
CA SER A 27 3.71 -3.42 -1.89
C SER A 27 3.98 -2.74 -0.53
N GLY A 28 4.46 -3.50 0.45
CA GLY A 28 4.95 -2.95 1.71
C GLY A 28 5.11 -4.01 2.78
N MET A 29 5.74 -3.66 3.88
CA MET A 29 5.84 -4.53 5.05
C MET A 29 4.46 -4.84 5.64
N ARG A 30 4.37 -5.81 6.55
CA ARG A 30 3.13 -6.03 7.32
C ARG A 30 2.90 -4.85 8.26
N GLN A 31 1.62 -4.57 8.55
CA GLN A 31 1.19 -3.51 9.49
C GLN A 31 1.54 -2.06 9.11
N VAL A 32 2.03 -1.79 7.89
CA VAL A 32 2.27 -0.41 7.42
C VAL A 32 1.00 0.31 6.94
N GLY A 33 -0.17 -0.30 7.07
CA GLY A 33 -1.46 0.33 6.77
C GLY A 33 -1.92 0.27 5.30
N LYS A 34 -1.44 -0.69 4.50
CA LYS A 34 -1.84 -0.87 3.08
C LYS A 34 -3.35 -1.03 2.91
N HIS A 35 -3.94 -1.96 3.66
CA HIS A 35 -5.37 -2.24 3.64
C HIS A 35 -6.20 -0.98 3.94
N THR A 36 -5.83 -0.29 5.01
CA THR A 36 -6.49 0.95 5.44
C THR A 36 -6.38 2.03 4.38
N LEU A 37 -5.19 2.25 3.81
CA LEU A 37 -4.97 3.20 2.73
C LEU A 37 -5.85 2.88 1.52
N LEU A 38 -5.78 1.66 0.99
CA LEU A 38 -6.50 1.29 -0.23
C LEU A 38 -8.02 1.33 -0.08
N LYS A 39 -8.55 0.98 1.10
CA LYS A 39 -9.97 1.20 1.41
C LYS A 39 -10.34 2.67 1.46
N GLN A 40 -9.49 3.49 2.10
CA GLN A 40 -9.73 4.92 2.27
C GLN A 40 -9.76 5.67 0.93
N ILE A 41 -8.80 5.42 0.03
CA ILE A 41 -8.75 6.12 -1.26
C ILE A 41 -9.55 5.42 -2.38
N GLY A 42 -10.01 4.20 -2.12
CA GLY A 42 -10.70 3.34 -3.07
C GLY A 42 -12.15 3.07 -2.72
N GLU A 43 -12.85 3.98 -2.03
CA GLU A 43 -14.22 3.76 -1.51
C GLU A 43 -15.23 3.28 -2.57
N GLN A 44 -15.02 3.64 -3.84
CA GLN A 44 -15.89 3.23 -4.97
C GLN A 44 -15.47 1.91 -5.63
N ARG A 45 -14.39 1.26 -5.17
CA ARG A 45 -13.85 0.02 -5.72
C ARG A 45 -14.30 -1.17 -4.89
N ARG A 46 -14.63 -2.28 -5.54
CA ARG A 46 -14.82 -3.55 -4.82
C ARG A 46 -13.48 -3.98 -4.21
N TYR A 47 -13.46 -4.27 -2.91
CA TYR A 47 -12.25 -4.74 -2.23
C TYR A 47 -12.33 -6.26 -2.02
N LEU A 48 -11.43 -6.99 -2.67
CA LEU A 48 -11.29 -8.44 -2.60
C LEU A 48 -9.98 -8.79 -1.91
N THR A 49 -10.02 -9.75 -0.98
CA THR A 49 -8.81 -10.25 -0.32
C THR A 49 -8.63 -11.72 -0.61
N LEU A 50 -7.43 -12.08 -1.08
CA LEU A 50 -7.05 -13.48 -1.30
C LEU A 50 -6.66 -14.22 -0.01
N ASN A 51 -6.87 -13.59 1.15
CA ASN A 51 -6.96 -14.33 2.42
C ASN A 51 -8.27 -15.14 2.51
N ASN A 52 -9.29 -14.80 1.71
CA ASN A 52 -10.49 -15.62 1.58
C ASN A 52 -10.18 -16.86 0.72
N SER A 53 -10.31 -18.05 1.31
CA SER A 53 -9.96 -19.32 0.66
C SER A 53 -10.74 -19.59 -0.63
N ARG A 54 -11.99 -19.15 -0.72
CA ARG A 54 -12.81 -19.31 -1.93
C ARG A 54 -12.32 -18.39 -3.04
N LEU A 55 -12.03 -17.13 -2.73
CA LEU A 55 -11.50 -16.18 -3.71
C LEU A 55 -10.10 -16.59 -4.18
N LEU A 56 -9.24 -17.03 -3.24
CA LEU A 56 -7.90 -17.52 -3.57
C LEU A 56 -7.96 -18.74 -4.50
N ARG A 57 -8.81 -19.72 -4.19
CA ARG A 57 -8.96 -20.92 -5.02
C ARG A 57 -9.39 -20.55 -6.43
N MET A 58 -10.43 -19.72 -6.56
CA MET A 58 -10.92 -19.25 -7.86
C MET A 58 -9.84 -18.46 -8.63
N ALA A 59 -9.12 -17.56 -7.97
CA ALA A 59 -8.04 -16.80 -8.58
C ALA A 59 -6.89 -17.68 -9.12
N LYS A 60 -6.67 -18.86 -8.53
CA LYS A 60 -5.65 -19.83 -8.97
C LYS A 60 -6.15 -20.77 -10.07
N GLU A 61 -7.34 -21.31 -9.90
CA GLU A 61 -7.86 -22.39 -10.75
C GLU A 61 -8.62 -21.86 -11.98
N ALA A 62 -9.22 -20.67 -11.87
CA ALA A 62 -10.13 -20.08 -12.85
C ALA A 62 -9.97 -18.53 -12.90
N PRO A 63 -8.78 -18.02 -13.28
CA PRO A 63 -8.45 -16.59 -13.18
C PRO A 63 -9.27 -15.70 -14.13
N GLU A 64 -9.71 -16.21 -15.29
CA GLU A 64 -10.56 -15.47 -16.22
C GLU A 64 -11.97 -15.30 -15.63
N GLU A 65 -12.55 -16.39 -15.12
CA GLU A 65 -13.84 -16.39 -14.43
C GLU A 65 -13.80 -15.53 -13.17
N PHE A 66 -12.66 -15.51 -12.46
CA PHE A 66 -12.46 -14.62 -11.32
C PHE A 66 -12.68 -13.15 -11.70
N LEU A 67 -12.13 -12.72 -12.84
CA LEU A 67 -12.25 -11.34 -13.34
C LEU A 67 -13.65 -11.06 -13.90
N ILE A 68 -14.30 -12.02 -14.55
CA ILE A 68 -15.68 -11.90 -15.02
C ILE A 68 -16.65 -11.67 -13.84
N LEU A 69 -16.49 -12.44 -12.76
CA LEU A 69 -17.33 -12.30 -11.56
C LEU A 69 -17.01 -11.06 -10.72
N ASN A 70 -15.81 -10.49 -10.92
CA ASN A 70 -15.32 -9.33 -10.21
C ASN A 70 -14.82 -8.26 -11.18
N PRO A 71 -15.72 -7.67 -11.98
CA PRO A 71 -15.32 -6.74 -13.02
C PRO A 71 -14.66 -5.48 -12.41
N PRO A 72 -13.69 -4.89 -13.11
CA PRO A 72 -13.13 -3.58 -12.77
C PRO A 72 -14.20 -2.48 -12.61
N PRO A 73 -13.97 -1.44 -11.78
CA PRO A 73 -12.75 -1.20 -11.00
C PRO A 73 -12.70 -2.00 -9.69
N VAL A 74 -11.62 -2.75 -9.49
CA VAL A 74 -11.47 -3.69 -8.36
C VAL A 74 -10.12 -3.56 -7.67
N THR A 75 -10.10 -3.75 -6.35
CA THR A 75 -8.89 -3.90 -5.54
C THR A 75 -8.72 -5.37 -5.15
N ILE A 76 -7.58 -5.97 -5.47
CA ILE A 76 -7.23 -7.37 -5.15
C ILE A 76 -6.04 -7.36 -4.20
N ASP A 77 -6.30 -7.74 -2.95
CA ASP A 77 -5.32 -7.75 -1.87
C ASP A 77 -4.68 -9.12 -1.67
N GLU A 78 -3.39 -9.10 -1.33
CA GLU A 78 -2.50 -10.26 -1.23
C GLU A 78 -2.39 -11.04 -2.56
N VAL A 79 -2.28 -10.33 -3.69
CA VAL A 79 -2.22 -10.91 -5.05
C VAL A 79 -1.04 -11.86 -5.24
N GLN A 80 0.03 -11.72 -4.46
CA GLN A 80 1.20 -12.60 -4.55
C GLN A 80 0.89 -14.08 -4.24
N TRP A 81 -0.29 -14.37 -3.68
CA TRP A 81 -0.76 -15.73 -3.49
C TRP A 81 -1.40 -16.36 -4.73
N ALA A 82 -1.79 -15.56 -5.73
CA ALA A 82 -2.36 -16.04 -6.99
C ALA A 82 -1.65 -15.39 -8.19
N PRO A 83 -0.35 -15.68 -8.42
CA PRO A 83 0.38 -15.18 -9.60
C PRO A 83 -0.25 -15.59 -10.93
N GLU A 84 -1.10 -16.62 -10.93
CA GLU A 84 -1.93 -17.10 -12.04
C GLU A 84 -2.94 -16.05 -12.54
N LEU A 85 -3.26 -15.02 -11.74
CA LEU A 85 -4.08 -13.89 -12.20
C LEU A 85 -3.38 -13.01 -13.24
N SER A 86 -2.04 -13.00 -13.29
CA SER A 86 -1.30 -12.02 -14.10
C SER A 86 -1.57 -12.16 -15.61
N PRO A 87 -1.57 -13.38 -16.21
CA PRO A 87 -1.96 -13.56 -17.61
C PRO A 87 -3.40 -13.12 -17.91
N ALA A 88 -4.36 -13.45 -17.04
CA ALA A 88 -5.76 -13.06 -17.22
C ALA A 88 -5.94 -11.53 -17.13
N LEU A 89 -5.27 -10.88 -16.18
CA LEU A 89 -5.22 -9.42 -16.09
C LEU A 89 -4.63 -8.79 -17.34
N LYS A 90 -3.55 -9.38 -17.89
CA LYS A 90 -2.95 -8.91 -19.13
C LYS A 90 -3.94 -8.97 -20.30
N ALA A 91 -4.62 -10.10 -20.48
CA ALA A 91 -5.64 -10.25 -21.51
C ALA A 91 -6.75 -9.19 -21.36
N ALA A 92 -7.31 -9.05 -20.15
CA ALA A 92 -8.33 -8.05 -19.86
C ALA A 92 -7.83 -6.60 -20.09
N PHE A 93 -6.56 -6.30 -19.83
CA PHE A 93 -5.97 -4.99 -20.09
C PHE A 93 -5.80 -4.67 -21.58
N ASP A 94 -5.55 -5.69 -22.40
CA ASP A 94 -5.33 -5.58 -23.84
C ASP A 94 -6.65 -5.38 -24.62
N GLU A 95 -7.81 -5.67 -24.01
CA GLU A 95 -9.14 -5.57 -24.62
C GLU A 95 -9.80 -4.17 -24.53
N THR A 96 -9.24 -3.27 -23.73
CA THR A 96 -9.82 -1.93 -23.50
C THR A 96 -8.74 -0.86 -23.55
N GLU A 97 -9.12 0.40 -23.73
CA GLU A 97 -8.26 1.57 -23.49
C GLU A 97 -8.48 2.25 -22.13
N ASP A 98 -9.35 1.69 -21.30
CA ASP A 98 -9.61 2.23 -19.97
C ASP A 98 -8.40 2.10 -19.05
N ARG A 99 -8.34 2.98 -18.05
CA ARG A 99 -7.26 3.08 -17.05
C ARG A 99 -7.84 2.95 -15.64
N GLY A 100 -6.99 2.61 -14.68
CA GLY A 100 -7.39 2.47 -13.28
C GLY A 100 -8.31 1.30 -13.01
N LEU A 101 -8.23 0.26 -13.83
CA LEU A 101 -9.06 -0.93 -13.77
C LEU A 101 -8.81 -1.73 -12.49
N VAL A 102 -7.54 -1.94 -12.13
CA VAL A 102 -7.20 -2.85 -11.02
C VAL A 102 -6.18 -2.23 -10.09
N TRP A 103 -6.45 -2.34 -8.79
CA TRP A 103 -5.47 -2.07 -7.74
C TRP A 103 -5.03 -3.38 -7.12
N LEU A 104 -3.73 -3.63 -7.09
CA LEU A 104 -3.15 -4.83 -6.54
C LEU A 104 -2.41 -4.49 -5.25
N SER A 105 -2.47 -5.34 -4.23
CA SER A 105 -1.59 -5.21 -3.07
C SER A 105 -0.99 -6.52 -2.62
N GLY A 106 0.13 -6.40 -1.91
CA GLY A 106 0.84 -7.55 -1.37
C GLY A 106 1.87 -7.18 -0.31
N SER A 107 2.30 -8.17 0.45
CA SER A 107 3.48 -8.03 1.32
C SER A 107 4.78 -8.21 0.54
N GLN A 108 5.87 -7.57 0.97
CA GLN A 108 7.20 -7.68 0.36
C GLN A 108 7.87 -9.06 0.53
N ARG A 109 7.20 -10.14 0.13
CA ARG A 109 7.88 -11.41 -0.19
C ARG A 109 8.43 -11.27 -1.61
N LEU A 110 9.66 -10.75 -1.71
CA LEU A 110 10.31 -10.33 -2.95
C LEU A 110 10.14 -11.32 -4.12
N SER A 111 10.22 -12.63 -3.84
CA SER A 111 10.16 -13.68 -4.87
C SER A 111 8.77 -13.94 -5.47
N LEU A 112 7.68 -13.73 -4.71
CA LEU A 112 6.32 -13.91 -5.22
C LEU A 112 5.79 -12.62 -5.85
N TRP A 113 6.24 -11.48 -5.32
CA TRP A 113 5.87 -10.17 -5.83
C TRP A 113 6.44 -9.89 -7.22
N SER A 114 7.69 -10.26 -7.46
CA SER A 114 8.32 -10.13 -8.78
C SER A 114 7.57 -10.94 -9.85
N GLN A 115 7.09 -12.14 -9.51
CA GLN A 115 6.33 -12.99 -10.45
C GLN A 115 5.05 -12.34 -10.98
N VAL A 116 4.44 -11.44 -10.19
CA VAL A 116 3.26 -10.68 -10.61
C VAL A 116 3.70 -9.45 -11.39
N ALA A 117 4.66 -8.68 -10.87
CA ALA A 117 5.15 -7.44 -11.47
C ALA A 117 5.73 -7.66 -12.88
N ASP A 118 6.58 -8.67 -13.04
CA ASP A 118 7.31 -8.97 -14.28
C ASP A 118 6.37 -9.42 -15.41
N LYS A 119 5.17 -9.89 -15.07
CA LYS A 119 4.15 -10.32 -16.04
C LYS A 119 3.24 -9.19 -16.49
N LEU A 120 3.29 -8.02 -15.85
CA LEU A 120 2.46 -6.85 -16.17
C LEU A 120 3.28 -5.60 -16.57
N PRO A 121 4.35 -5.73 -17.39
CA PRO A 121 5.24 -4.61 -17.69
C PRO A 121 4.51 -3.52 -18.48
N GLY A 122 4.77 -2.27 -18.12
CA GLY A 122 4.21 -1.07 -18.75
C GLY A 122 2.71 -0.84 -18.53
N ARG A 123 1.97 -1.83 -18.01
CA ARG A 123 0.52 -1.75 -17.76
C ARG A 123 0.21 -1.36 -16.33
N VAL A 124 1.04 -1.80 -15.37
CA VAL A 124 0.82 -1.58 -13.94
C VAL A 124 1.98 -0.79 -13.34
N ALA A 125 1.67 0.31 -12.66
CA ALA A 125 2.66 1.07 -11.90
C ALA A 125 2.83 0.48 -10.50
N SER A 126 4.08 0.24 -10.09
CA SER A 126 4.39 -0.38 -8.80
C SER A 126 4.90 0.64 -7.78
N PHE A 127 4.45 0.50 -6.54
CA PHE A 127 4.75 1.39 -5.43
C PHE A 127 5.01 0.61 -4.15
N ASP A 128 5.84 1.17 -3.27
CA ASP A 128 6.10 0.61 -1.95
C ASP A 128 5.58 1.55 -0.86
N LEU A 129 4.71 1.02 0.00
CA LEU A 129 4.24 1.72 1.19
C LEU A 129 5.22 1.50 2.34
N MET A 130 5.86 2.60 2.76
CA MET A 130 6.70 2.63 3.95
C MET A 130 5.87 2.83 5.23
N PRO A 131 6.45 2.62 6.43
CA PRO A 131 5.89 3.14 7.67
C PRO A 131 5.69 4.66 7.63
N PHE A 132 5.04 5.24 8.65
CA PHE A 132 4.70 6.66 8.64
C PHE A 132 5.94 7.56 8.58
N SER A 133 5.92 8.54 7.68
CA SER A 133 6.86 9.66 7.70
C SER A 133 6.52 10.64 8.83
N ILE A 134 7.45 11.55 9.16
CA ILE A 134 7.19 12.63 10.12
C ILE A 134 6.06 13.55 9.65
N TYR A 135 5.88 13.75 8.34
CA TYR A 135 4.75 14.51 7.80
C TYR A 135 3.44 13.80 8.09
N GLU A 136 3.35 12.51 7.79
CA GLU A 136 2.15 11.70 8.04
C GLU A 136 1.81 11.67 9.55
N ARG A 137 2.81 11.51 10.41
CA ARG A 137 2.68 11.57 11.89
C ARG A 137 2.19 12.92 12.42
N GLN A 138 2.32 14.01 11.66
CA GLN A 138 1.77 15.33 12.00
C GLN A 138 0.45 15.63 11.26
N GLY A 139 -0.11 14.66 10.52
CA GLY A 139 -1.32 14.85 9.70
C GLY A 139 -1.07 15.67 8.43
N LEU A 140 0.19 15.81 8.02
CA LEU A 140 0.65 16.63 6.90
C LEU A 140 1.12 15.79 5.70
N GLY A 141 0.75 14.51 5.61
CA GLY A 141 1.21 13.62 4.54
C GLY A 141 0.97 14.18 3.13
N LEU A 142 -0.23 14.70 2.87
CA LEU A 142 -0.59 15.30 1.57
C LEU A 142 0.15 16.62 1.27
N SER A 143 0.70 17.26 2.30
CA SER A 143 1.49 18.51 2.16
C SER A 143 2.96 18.24 1.83
N GLN A 144 3.41 16.98 1.94
CA GLN A 144 4.77 16.62 1.59
C GLN A 144 4.97 16.71 0.08
N LYS A 145 5.98 17.48 -0.33
CA LYS A 145 6.41 17.60 -1.73
C LYS A 145 7.72 16.85 -1.96
N THR A 146 7.96 16.46 -3.20
CA THR A 146 9.25 15.92 -3.65
C THR A 146 10.36 16.86 -3.21
N TYR A 147 11.43 16.30 -2.66
CA TYR A 147 12.58 17.09 -2.27
C TYR A 147 13.27 17.64 -3.51
N ILE A 148 13.29 18.97 -3.63
CA ILE A 148 14.06 19.70 -4.64
C ILE A 148 15.08 20.51 -3.84
N PRO A 149 16.40 20.25 -4.01
CA PRO A 149 17.45 21.03 -3.35
C PRO A 149 17.23 22.52 -3.61
N SER A 150 16.98 23.29 -2.55
CA SER A 150 16.70 24.72 -2.65
C SER A 150 17.08 25.42 -1.35
N ILE A 151 17.55 26.66 -1.47
CA ILE A 151 18.00 27.48 -0.34
C ILE A 151 16.79 27.97 0.48
N ASN A 152 15.66 28.27 -0.19
CA ASN A 152 14.43 28.73 0.45
C ASN A 152 13.41 27.60 0.55
N ARG A 153 13.52 26.77 1.59
CA ARG A 153 12.56 25.69 1.86
C ARG A 153 11.54 26.12 2.91
N PRO A 154 10.22 26.09 2.61
CA PRO A 154 9.21 26.34 3.63
C PRO A 154 9.24 25.23 4.69
N ARG A 155 9.34 25.63 5.97
CA ARG A 155 9.31 24.71 7.10
C ARG A 155 7.85 24.42 7.49
N LEU A 156 7.31 23.32 6.97
CA LEU A 156 5.93 22.90 7.25
C LEU A 156 5.79 22.13 8.58
N LEU A 157 6.84 21.40 8.97
CA LEU A 157 6.85 20.63 10.21
C LEU A 157 7.12 21.54 11.41
N LYS A 158 6.37 21.31 12.49
CA LYS A 158 6.62 21.99 13.76
C LYS A 158 7.97 21.54 14.32
N PRO A 159 8.84 22.47 14.77
CA PRO A 159 10.04 22.11 15.51
C PRO A 159 9.71 21.23 16.71
N LYS A 160 10.61 20.31 17.04
CA LYS A 160 10.52 19.43 18.20
C LYS A 160 11.70 19.68 19.12
N THR A 161 11.47 19.55 20.41
CA THR A 161 12.53 19.53 21.42
C THR A 161 13.39 18.27 21.27
N VAL A 162 14.56 18.25 21.90
CA VAL A 162 15.43 17.05 21.94
C VAL A 162 14.69 15.86 22.54
N SER A 163 13.96 16.08 23.65
CA SER A 163 13.17 15.03 24.31
C SER A 163 12.09 14.47 23.37
N GLU A 164 11.25 15.32 22.77
CA GLU A 164 10.22 14.86 21.84
C GLU A 164 10.81 14.15 20.62
N THR A 165 11.99 14.58 20.16
CA THR A 165 12.70 13.94 19.05
C THR A 165 13.13 12.53 19.44
N TRP A 166 13.66 12.37 20.66
CA TRP A 166 14.01 11.07 21.21
C TRP A 166 12.79 10.15 21.32
N ASP A 167 11.68 10.65 21.85
CA ASP A 167 10.43 9.89 21.95
C ASP A 167 9.93 9.42 20.58
N ILE A 168 10.01 10.27 19.55
CA ILE A 168 9.63 9.91 18.18
C ILE A 168 10.56 8.82 17.62
N ILE A 169 11.87 8.93 17.83
CA ILE A 169 12.86 7.94 17.38
C ILE A 169 12.59 6.59 18.05
N PHE A 170 12.39 6.58 19.37
CA PHE A 170 12.17 5.37 20.16
C PHE A 170 10.76 4.78 20.04
N GLN A 171 9.76 5.54 19.58
CA GLN A 171 8.46 4.96 19.21
C GLN A 171 8.48 4.34 17.82
N GLY A 172 9.34 4.84 16.92
CA GLY A 172 9.43 4.38 15.55
C GLY A 172 8.29 4.88 14.65
N ALA A 173 8.16 4.27 13.48
CA ALA A 173 7.31 4.76 12.40
C ALA A 173 6.07 3.90 12.10
N TRP A 174 5.88 2.77 12.78
CA TRP A 174 4.76 1.87 12.48
C TRP A 174 3.43 2.50 12.87
N PRO A 175 2.41 2.48 11.99
CA PRO A 175 1.10 3.04 12.29
C PRO A 175 0.48 2.53 13.58
N GLU A 176 0.67 1.25 13.89
CA GLU A 176 0.10 0.60 15.08
C GLU A 176 0.60 1.20 16.41
N PHE A 177 1.86 1.68 16.45
CA PHE A 177 2.44 2.27 17.67
C PHE A 177 2.22 3.78 17.77
N TYR A 178 1.71 4.43 16.73
CA TYR A 178 1.50 5.86 16.74
C TYR A 178 0.51 6.28 17.84
N GLY A 179 0.92 7.22 18.68
CA GLY A 179 0.09 7.75 19.77
C GLY A 179 0.00 6.86 21.02
N GLN A 180 0.72 5.73 21.07
CA GLN A 180 0.83 4.91 22.28
C GLN A 180 1.91 5.49 23.22
N THR A 181 1.52 5.77 24.47
CA THR A 181 2.39 6.34 25.53
C THR A 181 3.21 5.28 26.27
N THR A 182 2.74 4.03 26.28
CA THR A 182 3.45 2.87 26.82
C THR A 182 3.73 1.92 25.68
N ILE A 183 4.99 1.87 25.27
CA ILE A 183 5.51 0.83 24.38
C ILE A 183 5.79 -0.38 25.29
N PRO A 184 5.08 -1.50 25.17
CA PRO A 184 5.41 -2.68 25.97
C PRO A 184 6.85 -3.09 25.65
N GLU A 185 7.73 -3.14 26.66
CA GLU A 185 9.18 -3.41 26.53
C GLU A 185 9.49 -4.64 25.65
N LYS A 186 8.55 -5.59 25.55
CA LYS A 186 8.68 -6.81 24.75
C LYS A 186 8.38 -6.65 23.25
N SER A 187 7.83 -5.53 22.79
CA SER A 187 7.29 -5.39 21.42
C SER A 187 8.26 -4.77 20.41
N PHE A 188 9.32 -4.10 20.87
CA PHE A 188 10.17 -3.28 20.00
C PHE A 188 11.18 -4.08 19.16
N MET A 189 11.66 -5.23 19.66
CA MET A 189 12.76 -5.99 19.04
C MET A 189 12.40 -7.44 18.69
N THR A 190 11.38 -8.05 19.29
CA THR A 190 11.15 -9.50 19.16
C THR A 190 10.23 -9.87 18.00
N ASN A 191 9.27 -9.01 17.62
CA ASN A 191 8.30 -9.33 16.57
C ASN A 191 8.78 -8.99 15.15
N SER A 192 9.88 -8.24 15.00
CA SER A 192 10.54 -8.04 13.71
C SER A 192 11.50 -9.19 13.35
N LEU A 193 11.96 -9.97 14.33
CA LEU A 193 12.90 -11.08 14.16
C LEU A 193 12.28 -12.49 14.25
N SER A 194 11.02 -12.62 14.66
CA SER A 194 10.38 -13.94 14.86
C SER A 194 9.67 -14.52 13.62
N PHE A 195 9.91 -13.97 12.42
CA PHE A 195 9.23 -14.42 11.19
C PHE A 195 10.14 -14.54 9.95
N ILE A 196 11.43 -14.82 10.15
CA ILE A 196 12.30 -15.38 9.09
C ILE A 196 11.98 -16.86 8.94
#